data_AF-A0A2W6D6A6-F1
#
_entry.id   AF-A0A2W6D6A6-F1
#
_cell.length_a   1.000
_cell.length_b   1.000
_cell.length_c   1.000
_cell.angle_alpha   90.00
_cell.angle_beta   90.00
_cell.angle_gamma   90.00
#
_symmetry.space_group_name_H-M   'P 1'
#
loop_
_entity.id
_entity.type
_entity.pdbx_description
1 polymer ?
#
loop_
_entity_poly.entity_id
_entity_poly.type
_entity_poly.pdbx_seq_one_letter_code
_entity_poly.pdbx_strand_id
1 'polypeptide(L)'
;MFGLSVEKLFILAVVALFVLGPERLPAAAAWLARTVRQIRDYAGEANEKLRHELGPEFDEIRAPLNDLHSGLSGLRTWRDPRAAVMRHLREEPTTPGRYPPRPDGWEPTSDQQPASAAPLGAGERPPIDPDTT
;
A
#
# COMPACT_ATOMS: atom_id res chain seq x y z
N MET A 1 -2.35 26.84 15.22
CA MET A 1 -2.86 26.67 13.84
C MET A 1 -1.82 27.20 12.87
N PHE A 2 -0.88 26.35 12.42
CA PHE A 2 0.10 26.76 11.42
C PHE A 2 -0.60 26.73 10.06
N GLY A 3 -0.64 27.87 9.38
CA GLY A 3 -1.22 27.97 8.04
C GLY A 3 -0.34 27.30 6.98
N LEU A 4 0.09 26.06 7.21
CA LEU A 4 0.89 25.24 6.31
C LEU A 4 -0.02 24.67 5.22
N SER A 5 -0.06 25.36 4.09
CA SER A 5 -0.63 24.84 2.85
C SER A 5 0.45 24.14 2.02
N VAL A 6 0.04 23.26 1.10
CA VAL A 6 0.95 22.58 0.16
C VAL A 6 1.81 23.59 -0.60
N GLU A 7 1.23 24.72 -1.01
CA GLU A 7 1.92 25.83 -1.65
C GLU A 7 3.08 26.38 -0.80
N LYS A 8 2.85 26.64 0.49
CA LYS A 8 3.89 27.16 1.38
C LYS A 8 4.98 26.13 1.63
N LEU A 9 4.63 24.85 1.70
CA LEU A 9 5.60 23.77 1.80
C LEU A 9 6.49 23.71 0.55
N PHE A 10 5.92 23.94 -0.64
CA PHE A 10 6.68 24.00 -1.89
C PHE A 10 7.64 25.20 -1.90
N ILE A 11 7.16 26.39 -1.53
CA ILE A 11 8.00 27.59 -1.40
C ILE A 11 9.15 27.33 -0.42
N LEU A 12 8.85 26.73 0.74
CA LEU A 12 9.87 26.38 1.73
C LEU A 12 10.90 25.40 1.18
N ALA A 13 10.47 24.39 0.40
CA ALA A 13 11.38 23.45 -0.25
C ALA A 13 12.31 24.18 -1.23
N VAL A 14 11.79 25.07 -2.08
CA VAL A 14 12.60 25.85 -3.02
C VAL A 14 13.62 26.73 -2.28
N VAL A 15 13.20 27.42 -1.23
CA VAL A 15 14.11 28.22 -0.38
C VAL A 15 15.19 27.34 0.23
N ALA A 16 14.82 26.17 0.76
CA ALA A 16 15.78 25.23 1.32
C ALA A 16 16.77 24.71 0.26
N LEU A 17 16.30 24.44 -0.97
CA LEU A 17 17.14 24.05 -2.10
C LEU A 17 18.14 25.16 -2.46
N PHE A 18 17.70 26.42 -2.42
CA PHE A 18 18.56 27.56 -2.75
C PHE A 18 19.62 27.83 -1.67
N VAL A 19 19.21 27.85 -0.40
CA VAL A 19 20.11 28.18 0.72
C VAL A 19 21.11 27.05 0.99
N LEU A 20 20.64 25.80 1.00
CA LEU A 20 21.47 24.65 1.36
C LEU A 20 22.15 24.00 0.14
N GLY A 21 21.56 24.18 -1.05
CA GLY A 21 21.96 23.51 -2.29
C GLY A 21 21.18 22.20 -2.52
N PRO A 22 20.80 21.89 -3.78
CA PRO A 22 20.02 20.68 -4.11
C PRO A 22 20.78 19.39 -3.79
N GLU A 23 22.12 19.41 -3.84
CA GLU A 23 22.95 18.24 -3.53
C GLU A 23 23.05 17.93 -2.03
N ARG A 24 22.85 18.93 -1.17
CA ARG A 24 23.05 18.78 0.28
C ARG A 24 21.77 18.41 1.03
N LEU A 25 20.60 18.79 0.50
CA LEU A 25 19.31 18.41 1.06
C LEU A 25 19.07 16.90 1.17
N PRO A 26 19.30 16.07 0.13
CA PRO A 26 19.09 14.63 0.25
C PRO A 26 20.04 14.02 1.30
N ALA A 27 21.29 14.52 1.38
CA ALA A 27 22.24 14.11 2.40
C ALA A 27 21.78 14.50 3.83
N ALA A 28 21.28 15.73 4.02
CA ALA A 28 20.75 16.21 5.29
C ALA A 28 19.48 15.45 5.72
N ALA A 29 18.55 15.22 4.79
CA ALA A 29 17.36 14.41 5.02
C ALA A 29 17.72 12.97 5.39
N ALA A 30 18.70 12.37 4.72
CA ALA A 30 19.19 11.02 5.03
C ALA A 30 19.86 10.95 6.41
N TRP A 31 20.58 12.00 6.83
CA TRP A 31 21.13 12.09 8.17
C TRP A 31 20.02 12.20 9.21
N LEU A 32 19.08 13.13 9.03
CA LEU A 32 17.95 13.31 9.93
C LEU A 32 17.11 12.03 10.04
N ALA A 33 16.84 11.35 8.94
CA ALA A 33 16.10 10.09 8.93
C ALA A 33 16.81 9.00 9.75
N ARG A 34 18.15 8.90 9.65
CA ARG A 34 18.95 8.00 10.47
C ARG A 34 18.89 8.37 11.95
N THR A 35 19.04 9.65 12.29
CA THR A 35 18.94 10.14 13.66
C THR A 35 17.56 9.87 14.27
N VAL A 36 16.49 10.17 13.54
CA VAL A 36 15.10 9.89 13.98
C VAL A 36 14.89 8.39 14.20
N ARG A 37 15.45 7.53 13.34
CA ARG A 37 15.36 6.09 13.51
C ARG A 37 16.10 5.63 14.77
N GLN A 38 17.31 6.12 15.00
CA GLN A 38 18.05 5.84 16.22
C GLN A 38 17.26 6.28 17.45
N ILE A 39 16.73 7.51 17.47
CA ILE A 39 15.89 8.01 18.56
C ILE A 39 14.68 7.10 18.80
N ARG A 40 14.00 6.65 17.74
CA ARG A 40 12.87 5.71 17.86
C ARG A 40 13.29 4.39 18.49
N ASP A 41 14.42 3.85 18.05
CA ASP A 41 14.93 2.56 18.54
C ASP A 41 15.33 2.68 20.02
N TYR A 42 15.97 3.78 20.43
CA TYR A 42 16.25 4.12 21.84
C TYR A 42 14.99 4.34 22.67
N ALA A 43 14.00 5.04 22.11
CA ALA A 43 12.73 5.31 22.79
C ALA A 43 11.91 4.04 23.01
N GLY A 44 12.03 3.03 22.14
CA GLY A 44 11.41 1.71 22.30
C GLY A 44 12.04 0.92 23.46
N GLU A 45 13.37 0.87 23.52
CA GLU A 45 14.12 0.27 24.64
C GLU A 45 13.81 0.92 25.98
N ALA A 46 13.81 2.26 26.02
CA ALA A 46 13.45 3.01 27.21
C ALA A 46 11.98 2.78 27.59
N ASN A 47 11.06 2.73 26.61
CA ASN A 47 9.65 2.42 26.86
C ASN A 47 9.48 1.09 27.61
N GLU A 48 10.17 0.04 27.17
CA GLU A 48 10.06 -1.30 27.75
C GLU A 48 10.50 -1.30 29.22
N LYS A 49 11.57 -0.56 29.54
CA LYS A 49 12.10 -0.41 30.91
C LYS A 49 11.20 0.47 31.78
N LEU A 50 10.73 1.60 31.25
CA LEU A 50 9.80 2.48 31.95
C LEU A 50 8.45 1.79 32.21
N ARG A 51 7.98 0.95 31.28
CA ARG A 51 6.75 0.16 31.46
C ARG A 51 6.90 -0.89 32.56
N HIS A 52 8.10 -1.47 32.71
CA HIS A 52 8.41 -2.38 33.81
C HIS A 52 8.52 -1.69 35.17
N GLU A 53 9.02 -0.44 35.21
CA GLU A 53 9.28 0.27 36.47
C GLU A 53 8.14 1.20 36.94
N LEU A 54 7.36 1.77 36.02
CA LEU A 54 6.34 2.79 36.33
C LEU A 54 4.90 2.26 36.23
N GLY A 55 4.69 1.04 35.72
CA GLY A 55 3.37 0.41 35.69
C GLY A 55 2.31 1.18 34.86
N PRO A 56 1.01 1.13 35.23
CA PRO A 56 -0.11 1.59 34.39
C PRO A 56 -0.11 3.11 34.12
N GLU A 57 0.67 3.91 34.84
CA GLU A 57 0.74 5.37 34.66
C GLU A 57 1.37 5.77 33.31
N PHE A 58 2.08 4.85 32.65
CA PHE A 58 2.59 5.05 31.30
C PHE A 58 1.49 5.01 30.22
N ASP A 59 0.41 4.24 30.44
CA ASP A 59 -0.63 4.04 29.42
C ASP A 59 -1.52 5.28 29.23
N GLU A 60 -1.67 6.13 30.26
CA GLU A 60 -2.41 7.40 30.18
C GLU A 60 -1.71 8.42 29.27
N ILE A 61 -0.37 8.44 29.27
CA ILE A 61 0.43 9.31 28.40
C ILE A 61 0.39 8.80 26.95
N ARG A 62 0.26 7.49 26.77
CA ARG A 62 0.26 6.84 25.45
C ARG A 62 -0.98 7.16 24.63
N ALA A 63 -2.14 7.28 25.26
CA ALA A 63 -3.42 7.56 24.60
C ALA A 63 -3.37 8.83 23.70
N PRO A 64 -2.96 10.01 24.19
CA PRO A 64 -2.89 11.22 23.36
C PRO A 64 -1.80 11.16 22.28
N LEU A 65 -0.68 10.46 22.51
CA LEU A 65 0.34 10.27 21.46
C LEU A 65 -0.16 9.37 20.32
N ASN A 66 -0.93 8.32 20.65
CA ASN A 66 -1.43 7.39 19.66
C ASN A 66 -2.51 8.03 18.76
N ASP A 67 -3.29 8.96 19.30
CA ASP A 67 -4.28 9.74 18.55
C ASP A 67 -3.60 10.65 17.49
N LEU A 68 -2.55 11.38 17.91
CA LEU A 68 -1.72 12.18 16.99
C LEU A 68 -1.04 11.32 15.91
N HIS A 69 -0.50 10.17 16.30
CA HIS A 69 0.14 9.24 15.37
C HIS A 69 -0.83 8.70 14.32
N SER A 70 -2.07 8.41 14.73
CA SER A 70 -3.14 7.91 13.85
C SER A 70 -3.54 8.94 12.78
N GLY A 71 -3.57 10.23 13.12
CA GLY A 71 -3.80 11.30 12.15
C GLY A 71 -2.71 11.42 11.08
N LEU A 72 -1.43 11.23 11.46
CA LEU A 72 -0.30 11.32 10.52
C LEU A 72 -0.12 10.05 9.67
N SER A 73 -0.43 8.87 10.21
CA SER A 73 -0.30 7.61 9.47
C SER A 73 -1.33 7.48 8.35
N GLY A 74 -2.52 8.07 8.52
CA GLY A 74 -3.51 8.24 7.45
C GLY A 74 -2.94 8.98 6.23
N LEU A 75 -2.21 10.07 6.44
CA LEU A 75 -1.58 10.86 5.36
C LEU A 75 -0.46 10.10 4.62
N ARG A 76 0.29 9.23 5.31
CA ARG A 76 1.36 8.42 4.68
C ARG A 76 0.83 7.24 3.89
N THR A 77 -0.31 6.66 4.29
CA THR A 77 -0.88 5.47 3.65
C THR A 77 -1.24 5.72 2.18
N TRP A 78 -1.66 6.94 1.83
CA TRP A 78 -1.96 7.32 0.45
C TRP A 78 -0.76 7.25 -0.51
N ARG A 79 0.49 7.27 0.01
CA ARG A 79 1.72 7.24 -0.80
C ARG A 79 2.24 5.84 -1.12
N ASP A 80 1.65 4.78 -0.55
CA ASP A 80 2.16 3.41 -0.74
C ASP A 80 1.06 2.47 -1.27
N PRO A 81 0.78 2.50 -2.59
CA PRO A 81 -0.27 1.69 -3.21
C PRO A 81 -0.01 0.19 -3.06
N ARG A 82 1.26 -0.23 -2.93
CA ARG A 82 1.63 -1.64 -2.73
C ARG A 82 1.19 -2.17 -1.36
N ALA A 83 1.22 -1.33 -0.34
CA ALA A 83 0.78 -1.69 1.00
C ALA A 83 -0.76 -1.87 1.10
N ALA A 84 -1.53 -1.23 0.21
CA ALA A 84 -2.97 -1.44 0.10
C ALA A 84 -3.31 -2.80 -0.53
N VAL A 85 -2.61 -3.15 -1.62
CA VAL A 85 -2.79 -4.45 -2.29
C VAL A 85 -2.36 -5.62 -1.40
N MET A 86 -1.23 -5.50 -0.70
CA MET A 86 -0.76 -6.54 0.23
C MET A 86 -1.71 -6.80 1.40
N ARG A 87 -2.46 -5.79 1.85
CA ARG A 87 -3.50 -5.98 2.88
C ARG A 87 -4.67 -6.80 2.33
N HIS A 88 -5.13 -6.48 1.11
CA HIS A 88 -6.18 -7.27 0.46
C HIS A 88 -5.75 -8.71 0.13
N LEU A 89 -4.47 -8.94 -0.17
CA LEU A 89 -3.95 -10.30 -0.38
C LEU A 89 -3.72 -11.08 0.92
N ARG A 90 -3.57 -10.40 2.06
CA ARG A 90 -3.29 -11.03 3.37
C ARG A 90 -4.54 -11.29 4.19
N GLU A 91 -5.64 -10.59 3.91
CA GLU A 91 -6.93 -10.79 4.58
C GLU A 91 -7.82 -11.86 3.91
N GLU A 92 -7.39 -12.46 2.79
CA GLU A 92 -8.02 -13.68 2.25
C GLU A 92 -7.37 -14.96 2.80
N PRO A 93 -8.06 -15.71 3.67
CA PRO A 93 -8.10 -17.16 3.60
C PRO A 93 -9.41 -17.55 2.91
N THR A 94 -9.52 -17.29 1.59
CA THR A 94 -10.61 -17.88 0.79
C THR A 94 -9.99 -18.87 -0.19
N THR A 95 -10.34 -20.13 0.05
CA THR A 95 -9.94 -21.34 -0.66
C THR A 95 -9.88 -21.13 -2.18
N PRO A 96 -8.73 -21.35 -2.84
CA PRO A 96 -8.69 -21.35 -4.30
C PRO A 96 -9.47 -22.59 -4.78
N GLY A 97 -10.70 -22.38 -5.27
CA GLY A 97 -11.46 -23.46 -5.91
C GLY A 97 -12.95 -23.56 -5.61
N ARG A 98 -13.65 -22.48 -5.22
CA ARG A 98 -15.12 -22.51 -5.19
C ARG A 98 -15.73 -21.44 -6.09
N TYR A 99 -16.06 -21.88 -7.31
CA TYR A 99 -16.97 -21.18 -8.21
C TYR A 99 -18.29 -20.88 -7.44
N PRO A 100 -18.84 -19.65 -7.49
CA PRO A 100 -20.12 -19.38 -6.86
C PRO A 100 -21.22 -20.22 -7.52
N PRO A 101 -22.18 -20.79 -6.78
CA PRO A 101 -23.29 -21.51 -7.39
C PRO A 101 -24.05 -20.55 -8.31
N ARG A 102 -24.15 -20.93 -9.58
CA ARG A 102 -24.84 -20.18 -10.62
C ARG A 102 -26.33 -20.06 -10.22
N PRO A 103 -26.93 -18.87 -10.19
CA PRO A 103 -28.35 -18.73 -9.91
C PRO A 103 -29.17 -19.38 -11.03
N ASP A 104 -30.12 -20.21 -10.62
CA ASP A 104 -31.08 -20.91 -11.48
C ASP A 104 -32.10 -19.90 -12.03
N GLY A 105 -31.91 -19.41 -13.26
CA GLY A 105 -32.87 -18.47 -13.84
C GLY A 105 -32.52 -17.80 -15.17
N TRP A 106 -31.43 -18.20 -15.82
CA TRP A 106 -31.06 -17.69 -17.15
C TRP A 106 -30.75 -18.85 -18.10
N GLU A 107 -31.73 -19.22 -18.92
CA GLU A 107 -31.46 -19.97 -20.14
C GLU A 107 -30.81 -19.01 -21.14
N PRO A 108 -29.56 -19.21 -21.58
CA PRO A 108 -29.03 -18.46 -22.71
C PRO A 108 -29.72 -18.98 -23.98
N THR A 109 -30.48 -18.09 -24.61
CA THR A 109 -30.95 -18.21 -25.98
C THR A 109 -29.76 -18.50 -26.90
N SER A 110 -29.95 -19.47 -27.79
CA SER A 110 -29.00 -19.97 -28.77
C SER A 110 -28.52 -18.86 -29.70
N ASP A 111 -27.40 -18.21 -29.37
CA ASP A 111 -26.57 -17.53 -30.33
C ASP A 111 -25.10 -17.68 -29.95
N GLN A 112 -24.42 -18.51 -30.74
CA GLN A 112 -22.97 -18.52 -30.95
C GLN A 112 -22.11 -18.64 -29.67
N GLN A 113 -22.09 -19.85 -29.12
CA GLN A 113 -20.89 -20.36 -28.47
C GLN A 113 -19.81 -20.42 -29.57
N PRO A 114 -18.71 -19.63 -29.54
CA PRO A 114 -17.53 -20.04 -30.28
C PRO A 114 -17.16 -21.39 -29.68
N ALA A 115 -17.31 -22.46 -30.45
CA ALA A 115 -16.85 -23.77 -30.05
C ALA A 115 -15.39 -23.59 -29.65
N SER A 116 -15.12 -23.56 -28.35
CA SER A 116 -13.78 -23.54 -27.82
C SER A 116 -13.06 -24.65 -28.55
N ALA A 117 -12.06 -24.25 -29.35
CA ALA A 117 -11.26 -25.17 -30.13
C ALA A 117 -10.78 -26.25 -29.16
N ALA A 118 -11.41 -27.43 -29.24
CA ALA A 118 -10.84 -28.62 -28.67
C ALA A 118 -9.43 -28.71 -29.28
N PRO A 119 -8.38 -28.93 -28.46
CA PRO A 119 -7.04 -29.03 -29.00
C PRO A 119 -7.06 -30.10 -30.11
N LEU A 120 -6.68 -29.68 -31.32
CA LEU A 120 -6.63 -30.57 -32.48
C LEU A 120 -5.82 -31.81 -32.10
N GLY A 121 -6.33 -32.99 -32.44
CA GLY A 121 -5.59 -34.23 -32.22
C GLY A 121 -4.24 -34.16 -32.94
N ALA A 122 -3.20 -34.76 -32.38
CA ALA A 122 -1.86 -34.72 -32.96
C ALA A 122 -1.87 -35.26 -34.40
N GLY A 123 -1.71 -34.35 -35.38
CA GLY A 123 -1.71 -34.65 -36.81
C GLY A 123 -2.91 -34.10 -37.60
N GLU A 124 -3.88 -33.45 -36.96
CA GLU A 124 -5.05 -32.88 -37.64
C GLU A 124 -4.75 -31.45 -38.14
N ARG A 125 -5.04 -31.20 -39.42
CA ARG A 125 -4.79 -29.88 -40.03
C ARG A 125 -5.95 -28.93 -39.71
N PRO A 126 -5.67 -27.69 -39.28
CA PRO A 126 -6.71 -26.74 -38.96
C PRO A 126 -7.54 -26.37 -40.19
N PRO A 127 -8.83 -26.06 -40.01
CA PRO A 127 -9.69 -25.61 -41.10
C PRO A 127 -9.16 -24.29 -41.66
N ILE A 128 -8.85 -24.26 -42.95
CA ILE A 128 -8.41 -23.05 -43.65
C ILE A 128 -9.65 -22.25 -44.06
N ASP A 129 -9.66 -20.98 -43.70
CA ASP A 129 -10.65 -20.00 -44.13
C ASP A 129 -10.30 -19.50 -45.54
N PRO A 130 -11.14 -19.76 -46.56
CA PRO A 130 -10.88 -19.35 -47.94
C PRO A 130 -11.14 -17.85 -48.20
N ASP A 131 -11.68 -17.09 -47.24
CA ASP A 131 -12.06 -15.68 -47.47
C ASP A 131 -10.92 -14.67 -47.21
N THR A 132 -9.72 -15.13 -46.88
CA THR A 132 -8.53 -14.25 -46.77
C THR A 132 -7.68 -14.35 -48.03
N THR A 133 -8.01 -13.56 -49.06
CA THR A 133 -7.16 -13.25 -50.23
C THR A 133 -6.70 -11.80 -50.19
#